data_AF-A0A7V9P902-F1
#
_entry.id   AF-A0A7V9P902-F1
#
_cell.length_a   1.000
_cell.length_b   1.000
_cell.length_c   1.000
_cell.angle_alpha   90.00
_cell.angle_beta   90.00
_cell.angle_gamma   90.00
#
_symmetry.space_group_name_H-M   'P 1'
#
loop_
_entity.id
_entity.type
_entity.pdbx_description
1 polymer ?
#
loop_
_entity_poly.entity_id
_entity_poly.type
_entity_poly.pdbx_seq_one_letter_code
_entity_poly.pdbx_strand_id
1 'polypeptide(L)'
;MPLPIAHGLLGASVVAALHPTPTNRFCIPLLFGAFLANAPDFDFLFVLIFQSKEWHRGFSHSILLAFIVCLMFVWYFGRQRFRQAIACGLAFFSHCILDFVTTKEGGGVQLLSPFSSERFVFGWKGLSEMPAKLSAAQIIQTLSIEFALFAPSLILILFLRRYFTSRSET
;
A
#
# COMPACT_ATOMS: atom_id res chain seq x y z
N MET A 1 -4.03 12.10 -3.20
CA MET A 1 -3.64 10.74 -2.85
C MET A 1 -3.36 10.02 -4.13
N PRO A 2 -2.33 9.18 -4.15
CA PRO A 2 -2.10 8.29 -5.27
C PRO A 2 -3.34 7.46 -5.58
N LEU A 3 -3.48 7.04 -6.83
CA LEU A 3 -4.52 6.12 -7.23
C LEU A 3 -4.17 4.68 -6.80
N PRO A 4 -5.13 3.75 -6.86
CA PRO A 4 -4.92 2.37 -6.42
C PRO A 4 -3.72 1.65 -7.07
N ILE A 5 -3.30 2.08 -8.26
CA ILE A 5 -2.16 1.49 -8.96
C ILE A 5 -0.83 1.77 -8.28
N ALA A 6 -0.61 2.98 -7.74
CA ALA A 6 0.59 3.32 -6.98
C ALA A 6 0.68 2.47 -5.71
N HIS A 7 -0.40 2.42 -4.93
CA HIS A 7 -0.48 1.61 -3.71
C HIS A 7 -0.30 0.13 -4.01
N GLY A 8 -0.98 -0.36 -5.06
CA GLY A 8 -0.89 -1.76 -5.48
C GLY A 8 0.53 -2.17 -5.87
N LEU A 9 1.22 -1.34 -6.68
CA LEU A 9 2.60 -1.59 -7.09
C LEU A 9 3.58 -1.52 -5.92
N LEU A 10 3.39 -0.58 -4.99
CA LEU A 10 4.22 -0.47 -3.79
C LEU A 10 4.01 -1.69 -2.86
N GLY A 11 2.77 -2.07 -2.60
CA GLY A 11 2.43 -3.26 -1.81
C GLY A 11 2.98 -4.55 -2.42
N ALA A 12 2.82 -4.71 -3.74
CA ALA A 12 3.43 -5.81 -4.48
C ALA A 12 4.96 -5.80 -4.35
N SER A 13 5.60 -4.63 -4.38
CA SER A 13 7.06 -4.49 -4.23
C SER A 13 7.53 -4.89 -2.83
N VAL A 14 6.79 -4.53 -1.78
CA VAL A 14 7.08 -4.96 -0.39
C VAL A 14 6.99 -6.47 -0.27
N VAL A 15 5.93 -7.08 -0.81
CA VAL A 15 5.81 -8.55 -0.82
C VAL A 15 6.91 -9.18 -1.69
N ALA A 16 7.24 -8.56 -2.82
CA ALA A 16 8.33 -9.00 -3.69
C ALA A 16 9.64 -9.09 -2.93
N ALA A 17 9.96 -8.10 -2.08
CA ALA A 17 11.20 -8.04 -1.33
C ALA A 17 11.26 -9.04 -0.16
N LEU A 18 10.13 -9.29 0.50
CA LEU A 18 10.12 -10.00 1.79
C LEU A 18 9.64 -11.45 1.72
N HIS A 19 8.84 -11.80 0.72
CA HIS A 19 8.18 -13.09 0.67
C HIS A 19 9.14 -14.22 0.27
N PRO A 20 9.29 -15.29 1.06
CA PRO A 20 10.33 -16.30 0.86
C PRO A 20 10.05 -17.33 -0.26
N THR A 21 8.90 -17.28 -0.95
CA THR A 21 8.55 -18.35 -1.92
C THR A 21 9.45 -18.42 -3.15
N PRO A 22 9.61 -19.62 -3.72
CA PRO A 22 10.26 -19.82 -5.02
C PRO A 22 9.48 -19.17 -6.16
N THR A 23 10.21 -18.86 -7.24
CA THR A 23 9.87 -17.95 -8.34
C THR A 23 8.62 -18.32 -9.15
N ASN A 24 8.21 -19.60 -9.19
CA ASN A 24 7.15 -20.05 -10.12
C ASN A 24 5.70 -19.84 -9.63
N ARG A 25 5.45 -19.55 -8.34
CA ARG A 25 4.10 -19.24 -7.82
C ARG A 25 4.02 -17.85 -7.22
N PHE A 26 4.78 -16.92 -7.79
CA PHE A 26 5.01 -15.61 -7.20
C PHE A 26 3.88 -14.60 -7.45
N CYS A 27 3.03 -14.83 -8.46
CA CYS A 27 1.94 -13.91 -8.80
C CYS A 27 0.88 -13.77 -7.70
N ILE A 28 0.49 -14.87 -7.03
CA ILE A 28 -0.56 -14.81 -6.00
C ILE A 28 -0.15 -13.95 -4.80
N PRO A 29 1.04 -14.14 -4.18
CA PRO A 29 1.51 -13.25 -3.12
C PRO A 29 1.59 -11.78 -3.55
N LEU A 30 2.06 -11.50 -4.77
CA LEU A 30 2.14 -10.12 -5.28
C LEU A 30 0.77 -9.47 -5.40
N LEU A 31 -0.19 -10.16 -6.01
CA LEU A 31 -1.57 -9.67 -6.14
C LEU A 31 -2.22 -9.47 -4.76
N PHE A 32 -1.95 -10.37 -3.82
CA PHE A 32 -2.43 -10.23 -2.45
C PHE A 32 -1.81 -9.03 -1.74
N GLY A 33 -0.51 -8.79 -1.93
CA GLY A 33 0.17 -7.59 -1.43
C GLY A 33 -0.40 -6.30 -2.01
N ALA A 34 -0.66 -6.28 -3.33
CA ALA A 34 -1.29 -5.16 -4.00
C ALA A 34 -2.71 -4.89 -3.48
N PHE A 35 -3.48 -5.95 -3.24
CA PHE A 35 -4.81 -5.86 -2.64
C PHE A 35 -4.75 -5.31 -1.21
N LEU A 36 -3.86 -5.84 -0.36
CA LEU A 36 -3.71 -5.38 1.02
C LEU A 36 -3.28 -3.92 1.11
N ALA A 37 -2.41 -3.47 0.20
CA ALA A 37 -2.02 -2.08 0.12
C ALA A 37 -3.16 -1.15 -0.34
N ASN A 38 -4.28 -1.66 -0.83
CA ASN A 38 -5.47 -0.86 -1.14
C ASN A 38 -6.59 -1.00 -0.09
N ALA A 39 -6.43 -1.92 0.87
CA ALA A 39 -7.45 -2.18 1.88
C ALA A 39 -7.78 -0.98 2.80
N PRO A 40 -6.83 -0.07 3.16
CA PRO A 40 -7.18 1.12 3.95
C PRO A 40 -8.29 1.98 3.33
N ASP A 41 -8.29 2.13 2.02
CA ASP A 41 -9.28 2.91 1.26
C ASP A 41 -10.67 2.25 1.20
N PHE A 42 -10.83 1.03 1.73
CA PHE A 42 -12.18 0.45 1.85
C PHE A 42 -13.04 1.22 2.86
N ASP A 43 -12.43 2.13 3.64
CA ASP A 43 -13.14 3.14 4.43
C ASP A 43 -14.05 4.06 3.61
N PHE A 44 -13.88 4.15 2.28
CA PHE A 44 -14.83 4.83 1.40
C PHE A 44 -16.23 4.24 1.48
N LEU A 45 -16.37 2.95 1.83
CA LEU A 45 -17.68 2.37 2.10
C LEU A 45 -18.37 3.06 3.30
N PHE A 46 -17.61 3.39 4.35
CA PHE A 46 -18.14 4.14 5.49
C PHE A 46 -18.47 5.58 5.12
N VAL A 47 -17.68 6.21 4.24
CA VAL A 47 -18.03 7.53 3.68
C VAL A 47 -19.38 7.47 2.96
N LEU A 48 -19.63 6.44 2.16
CA LEU A 48 -20.89 6.25 1.44
C LEU A 48 -22.06 5.94 2.38
N ILE A 49 -21.85 5.11 3.41
CA ILE A 49 -22.91 4.73 4.36
C ILE A 49 -23.27 5.89 5.28
N PHE A 50 -22.27 6.55 5.87
CA PHE A 50 -22.47 7.59 6.88
C PHE A 50 -22.47 9.01 6.31
N GLN A 51 -22.27 9.17 4.99
CA GLN A 51 -22.26 10.45 4.29
C GLN A 51 -21.30 11.48 4.91
N SER A 52 -20.20 11.00 5.53
CA SER A 52 -19.18 11.85 6.16
C SER A 52 -17.79 11.50 5.63
N LYS A 53 -17.08 12.51 5.14
CA LYS A 53 -15.71 12.37 4.63
C LYS A 53 -14.68 12.15 5.75
N GLU A 54 -15.06 12.38 7.00
CA GLU A 54 -14.16 12.22 8.15
C GLU A 54 -13.71 10.77 8.34
N TRP A 55 -14.53 9.81 7.90
CA TRP A 55 -14.21 8.38 7.91
C TRP A 55 -13.02 8.02 7.02
N HIS A 56 -12.78 8.79 5.96
CA HIS A 56 -11.67 8.55 5.04
C HIS A 56 -10.35 9.08 5.60
N ARG A 57 -9.30 8.26 5.49
CA ARG A 57 -7.97 8.51 6.07
C ARG A 57 -7.97 8.76 7.57
N GLY A 58 -8.97 8.19 8.25
CA GLY A 58 -9.07 8.15 9.70
C GLY A 58 -8.35 6.92 10.27
N PHE A 59 -9.05 6.15 11.10
CA PHE A 59 -8.52 4.96 11.77
C PHE A 59 -7.95 3.90 10.81
N SER A 60 -8.54 3.75 9.61
CA SER A 60 -8.08 2.87 8.52
C SER A 60 -6.62 3.09 8.12
N HIS A 61 -6.13 4.32 8.27
CA HIS A 61 -4.79 4.72 7.88
C HIS A 61 -3.85 4.94 9.09
N SER A 62 -4.23 4.39 10.25
CA SER A 62 -3.43 4.50 11.46
C SER A 62 -2.30 3.48 11.52
N ILE A 63 -1.21 3.85 12.19
CA ILE A 63 -0.11 2.94 12.50
C ILE A 63 -0.63 1.78 13.37
N LEU A 64 -1.56 2.07 14.29
CA LEU A 64 -2.15 1.07 15.16
C LEU A 64 -2.89 0.00 14.36
N LEU A 65 -3.74 0.37 13.40
CA LEU A 65 -4.44 -0.61 12.58
C LEU A 65 -3.47 -1.42 11.73
N ALA A 66 -2.46 -0.78 11.14
CA ALA A 66 -1.43 -1.51 10.39
C ALA A 66 -0.69 -2.54 11.27
N PHE A 67 -0.40 -2.18 12.53
CA PHE A 67 0.19 -3.10 13.50
C PHE A 67 -0.76 -4.26 13.86
N ILE A 68 -2.05 -3.98 14.09
CA ILE A 68 -3.06 -5.02 14.34
C ILE A 68 -3.17 -5.97 13.17
N VAL A 69 -3.26 -5.46 11.94
CA VAL A 69 -3.31 -6.29 10.71
C VAL A 69 -2.07 -7.16 10.61
N CYS A 70 -0.88 -6.61 10.88
CA CYS A 70 0.36 -7.38 10.92
C CYS A 70 0.28 -8.52 11.97
N LEU A 71 -0.19 -8.22 13.18
CA LEU A 71 -0.34 -9.22 14.24
C LEU A 71 -1.36 -10.31 13.89
N MET A 72 -2.47 -9.94 13.24
CA MET A 72 -3.46 -10.90 12.74
C MET A 72 -2.84 -11.89 11.74
N PHE A 73 -2.01 -11.40 10.81
CA PHE A 73 -1.30 -12.28 9.89
C PHE A 73 -0.23 -13.12 10.59
N VAL A 74 0.48 -12.57 11.59
CA VAL A 74 1.47 -13.33 12.37
C VAL A 74 0.79 -14.47 13.13
N TRP A 75 -0.38 -14.21 13.73
CA TRP A 75 -1.19 -15.20 14.40
C TRP A 75 -1.71 -16.26 13.43
N TYR A 76 -2.27 -15.86 12.29
CA TYR A 76 -2.84 -16.76 11.28
C TYR A 76 -1.79 -17.67 10.63
N PHE A 77 -0.64 -17.12 10.24
CA PHE A 77 0.41 -17.87 9.56
C PHE A 77 1.35 -18.64 10.50
N GLY A 78 1.43 -18.22 11.77
CA GLY A 78 2.32 -18.80 12.77
C GLY A 78 3.81 -18.53 12.51
N ARG A 79 4.66 -19.02 13.42
CA ARG A 79 6.11 -18.75 13.43
C ARG A 79 6.83 -19.16 12.15
N GLN A 80 6.41 -20.25 11.51
CA GLN A 80 7.06 -20.79 10.31
C GLN A 80 6.95 -19.86 9.09
N ARG A 81 5.96 -18.97 9.08
CA ARG A 81 5.65 -18.06 7.98
C ARG A 81 5.70 -16.60 8.42
N PHE A 82 6.47 -16.30 9.47
CA PHE A 82 6.59 -14.96 10.04
C PHE A 82 6.97 -13.90 9.00
N ARG A 83 7.92 -14.19 8.09
CA ARG A 83 8.31 -13.26 7.01
C ARG A 83 7.15 -12.90 6.07
N GLN A 84 6.25 -13.85 5.83
CA GLN A 84 5.06 -13.64 4.99
C GLN A 84 4.04 -12.75 5.70
N ALA A 85 3.87 -12.96 7.00
CA ALA A 85 3.03 -12.11 7.83
C ALA A 85 3.52 -10.67 7.89
N ILE A 86 4.84 -10.47 8.13
CA ILE A 86 5.47 -9.16 8.10
C ILE A 86 5.31 -8.50 6.73
N ALA A 87 5.47 -9.26 5.64
CA ALA A 87 5.24 -8.73 4.29
C ALA A 87 3.80 -8.22 4.09
N CYS A 88 2.80 -8.92 4.62
CA CYS A 88 1.39 -8.50 4.55
C CYS A 88 1.12 -7.24 5.37
N GLY A 89 1.63 -7.18 6.60
CA GLY A 89 1.50 -6.00 7.47
C GLY A 89 2.18 -4.77 6.87
N LEU A 90 3.39 -4.94 6.33
CA LEU A 90 4.11 -3.85 5.66
C LEU A 90 3.47 -3.44 4.34
N ALA A 91 2.85 -4.37 3.59
CA ALA A 91 2.09 -4.02 2.40
C ALA A 91 0.90 -3.11 2.75
N PHE A 92 0.13 -3.46 3.79
CA PHE A 92 -0.94 -2.60 4.31
C PHE A 92 -0.38 -1.24 4.78
N PHE A 93 0.69 -1.25 5.58
CA PHE A 93 1.28 -0.01 6.11
C PHE A 93 1.85 0.90 5.02
N SER A 94 2.33 0.34 3.91
CA SER A 94 2.88 1.11 2.79
C SER A 94 1.88 2.11 2.22
N HIS A 95 0.58 1.81 2.30
CA HIS A 95 -0.48 2.73 1.92
C HIS A 95 -0.46 3.99 2.78
N CYS A 96 -0.49 3.83 4.11
CA CYS A 96 -0.54 4.93 5.08
C CYS A 96 0.66 5.86 4.92
N ILE A 97 1.85 5.27 4.73
CA ILE A 97 3.08 6.02 4.48
C ILE A 97 3.03 6.76 3.15
N LEU A 98 2.59 6.10 2.09
CA LEU A 98 2.54 6.74 0.78
C LEU A 98 1.57 7.92 0.77
N ASP A 99 0.41 7.77 1.41
CA ASP A 99 -0.58 8.84 1.55
C ASP A 99 -0.06 10.01 2.39
N PHE A 100 0.62 9.72 3.50
CA PHE A 100 1.28 10.74 4.33
C PHE A 100 2.35 11.52 3.55
N VAL A 101 3.15 10.84 2.73
CA VAL A 101 4.26 11.43 1.97
C VAL A 101 3.77 12.26 0.78
N THR A 102 2.70 11.82 0.11
CA THR A 102 2.31 12.33 -1.23
C THR A 102 1.03 13.16 -1.24
N THR A 103 0.28 13.21 -0.14
CA THR A 103 -0.85 14.14 -0.02
C THR A 103 -0.36 15.54 0.35
N LYS A 104 -0.87 16.59 -0.32
CA LYS A 104 -0.66 18.01 0.08
C LYS A 104 -1.96 18.68 0.51
N GLU A 105 -2.94 18.79 -0.38
CA GLU A 105 -4.22 19.51 -0.15
C GLU A 105 -5.36 18.58 0.30
N GLY A 106 -5.11 17.26 0.38
CA GLY A 106 -6.14 16.24 0.63
C GLY A 106 -6.54 16.06 2.10
N GLY A 107 -6.21 16.99 2.99
CA GLY A 107 -6.58 16.96 4.41
C GLY A 107 -5.68 16.11 5.32
N GLY A 108 -4.70 15.37 4.79
CA GLY A 108 -3.77 14.55 5.57
C GLY A 108 -4.36 13.27 6.15
N VAL A 109 -3.52 12.56 6.93
CA VAL A 109 -3.78 11.20 7.43
C VAL A 109 -3.73 11.16 8.95
N GLN A 110 -4.71 10.52 9.61
CA GLN A 110 -4.70 10.34 11.07
C GLN A 110 -3.81 9.15 11.49
N LEU A 111 -2.49 9.29 11.34
CA LEU A 111 -1.52 8.22 11.62
C LEU A 111 -1.58 7.71 13.08
N LEU A 112 -1.94 8.58 14.02
CA LEU A 112 -2.00 8.30 15.46
C LEU A 112 -3.43 8.00 15.98
N SER A 113 -4.40 7.81 15.09
CA SER A 113 -5.76 7.40 15.48
C SER A 113 -5.72 6.02 16.18
N PRO A 114 -6.52 5.80 17.25
CA PRO A 114 -7.53 6.68 17.84
C PRO A 114 -6.99 7.57 18.97
N PHE A 115 -5.69 7.56 19.24
CA PHE A 115 -5.09 8.33 20.34
C PHE A 115 -5.07 9.83 20.06
N SER A 116 -5.00 10.23 18.79
CA SER A 116 -5.11 11.60 18.33
C SER A 116 -5.93 11.67 17.04
N SER A 117 -6.71 12.74 16.89
CA SER A 117 -7.43 13.09 15.66
C SER A 117 -6.61 14.00 14.73
N GLU A 118 -5.36 14.31 15.08
CA GLU A 118 -4.47 15.12 14.27
C GLU A 118 -4.18 14.45 12.91
N ARG A 119 -4.24 15.25 11.84
CA ARG A 119 -3.98 14.79 10.47
C ARG A 119 -2.61 15.24 10.01
N PHE A 120 -1.71 14.29 9.80
CA PHE A 120 -0.33 14.53 9.41
C PHE A 120 -0.19 14.64 7.89
N VAL A 121 0.69 15.55 7.45
CA VAL A 121 1.02 15.80 6.04
C VAL A 121 2.51 16.04 5.94
N PHE A 122 3.23 15.24 5.16
CA PHE A 122 4.62 15.55 4.79
C PHE A 122 4.67 16.42 3.53
N GLY A 123 3.78 16.13 2.56
CA GLY A 123 3.59 16.99 1.40
C GLY A 123 4.77 17.06 0.44
N TRP A 124 5.50 15.95 0.21
CA TRP A 124 6.62 15.96 -0.74
C TRP A 124 6.14 16.23 -2.17
N LYS A 125 5.32 15.34 -2.72
CA LYS A 125 4.84 15.44 -4.10
C LYS A 125 3.37 15.09 -4.16
N GLY A 126 2.56 16.07 -4.53
CA GLY A 126 1.12 15.97 -4.74
C GLY A 126 0.76 15.03 -5.88
N LEU A 127 0.73 13.73 -5.61
CA LEU A 127 0.19 12.76 -6.56
C LEU A 127 -1.35 12.81 -6.45
N SER A 128 -1.97 13.29 -7.53
CA SER A 128 -3.44 13.41 -7.75
C SER A 128 -4.25 13.71 -6.49
N GLU A 129 -4.38 14.99 -6.17
CA GLU A 129 -4.86 15.38 -4.84
C GLU A 129 -6.38 15.24 -4.66
N MET A 130 -7.15 15.31 -5.76
CA MET A 130 -8.61 15.18 -5.74
C MET A 130 -9.12 14.36 -6.95
N PRO A 131 -9.03 13.02 -6.90
CA PRO A 131 -9.41 12.15 -8.03
C PRO A 131 -10.84 12.39 -8.53
N ALA A 132 -11.77 12.69 -7.62
CA ALA A 132 -13.17 12.96 -7.94
C ALA A 132 -13.39 14.22 -8.79
N LYS A 133 -12.39 15.11 -8.92
CA LYS A 133 -12.45 16.32 -9.78
C LYS A 133 -11.72 16.14 -11.10
N LEU A 134 -11.09 14.98 -11.34
CA LEU A 134 -10.32 14.74 -12.56
C LEU A 134 -11.23 14.27 -13.69
N SER A 135 -10.95 14.75 -14.91
CA SER A 135 -11.53 14.19 -16.13
C SER A 135 -10.99 12.78 -16.41
N ALA A 136 -11.69 12.00 -17.24
CA ALA A 136 -11.23 10.66 -17.63
C ALA A 136 -9.80 10.68 -18.21
N ALA A 137 -9.47 11.69 -19.02
CA ALA A 137 -8.13 11.86 -19.58
C ALA A 137 -7.07 12.12 -18.49
N GLN A 138 -7.39 12.94 -17.48
CA GLN A 138 -6.50 13.22 -16.35
C GLN A 138 -6.31 12.00 -15.44
N ILE A 139 -7.35 11.16 -15.26
CA ILE A 139 -7.24 9.90 -14.54
C ILE A 139 -6.26 8.96 -15.27
N ILE A 140 -6.43 8.78 -16.58
CA ILE A 140 -5.52 7.94 -17.39
C ILE A 140 -4.09 8.46 -17.33
N GLN A 141 -3.90 9.78 -17.46
CA GLN A 141 -2.59 10.41 -17.34
C GLN A 141 -1.97 10.15 -15.97
N THR A 142 -2.74 10.29 -14.89
CA THR A 142 -2.28 10.05 -13.51
C THR A 142 -1.89 8.58 -13.31
N LEU A 143 -2.74 7.64 -13.73
CA LEU A 143 -2.44 6.21 -13.68
C LEU A 143 -1.15 5.87 -14.43
N SER A 144 -0.93 6.51 -15.59
CA SER A 144 0.27 6.31 -16.39
C SER A 144 1.53 6.83 -15.69
N ILE A 145 1.45 8.01 -15.06
CA ILE A 145 2.55 8.61 -14.29
C ILE A 145 2.86 7.73 -13.06
N GLU A 146 1.84 7.32 -12.31
CA GLU A 146 2.01 6.47 -11.14
C GLU A 146 2.59 5.10 -11.51
N PHE A 147 2.10 4.48 -12.57
CA PHE A 147 2.67 3.25 -13.09
C PHE A 147 4.16 3.44 -13.44
N ALA A 148 4.50 4.51 -14.16
CA ALA A 148 5.89 4.81 -14.53
C ALA A 148 6.79 5.07 -13.31
N LEU A 149 6.25 5.62 -12.21
CA LEU A 149 7.01 5.88 -10.99
C LEU A 149 7.21 4.62 -10.13
N PHE A 150 6.19 3.78 -9.98
CA PHE A 150 6.22 2.67 -9.02
C PHE A 150 6.57 1.32 -9.66
N ALA A 151 6.24 1.07 -10.92
CA ALA A 151 6.54 -0.20 -11.60
C ALA A 151 8.05 -0.53 -11.66
N PRO A 152 8.98 0.44 -11.87
CA PRO A 152 10.41 0.14 -11.88
C PRO A 152 10.91 -0.51 -10.58
N SER A 153 10.36 -0.12 -9.43
CA SER A 153 10.74 -0.70 -8.14
C SER A 153 10.38 -2.19 -8.05
N LEU A 154 9.17 -2.56 -8.48
CA LEU A 154 8.72 -3.95 -8.54
C LEU A 154 9.58 -4.75 -9.52
N ILE A 155 9.79 -4.23 -10.73
CA ILE A 155 10.58 -4.90 -11.78
C ILE A 155 12.01 -5.15 -11.30
N LEU A 156 12.65 -4.15 -10.69
CA LEU A 156 14.00 -4.26 -10.15
C LEU A 156 14.09 -5.34 -9.08
N ILE A 157 13.16 -5.38 -8.13
CA ILE A 157 13.15 -6.40 -7.06
C ILE A 157 12.97 -7.81 -7.65
N LEU A 158 12.06 -7.97 -8.61
CA LEU A 158 11.85 -9.26 -9.29
C LEU A 158 13.08 -9.70 -10.08
N PHE A 159 13.73 -8.77 -10.78
CA PHE A 159 14.96 -9.02 -11.50
C PHE A 159 16.10 -9.46 -10.57
N LEU A 160 16.34 -8.71 -9.50
CA LEU A 160 17.36 -9.03 -8.50
C LEU A 160 17.11 -10.40 -7.87
N ARG A 161 15.86 -10.70 -7.50
CA ARG A 161 15.50 -12.02 -6.99
C ARG A 161 15.86 -13.11 -7.97
N ARG A 162 15.39 -13.01 -9.22
CA ARG A 162 15.69 -14.02 -10.25
C ARG A 162 17.20 -14.22 -10.42
N TYR A 163 17.96 -13.14 -10.46
CA TYR A 163 19.42 -13.17 -10.61
C TYR A 163 20.13 -13.90 -9.46
N PHE A 164 19.71 -13.66 -8.22
CA PHE A 164 20.32 -14.33 -7.06
C PHE A 164 19.87 -15.79 -6.91
N THR A 165 18.61 -16.14 -7.22
CA THR A 165 18.17 -17.53 -7.16
C THR A 165 18.83 -18.40 -8.22
N SER A 166 19.05 -17.89 -9.44
CA SER A 166 19.72 -18.67 -10.49
C SER A 166 21.18 -18.98 -10.19
N ARG A 167 21.84 -18.18 -9.34
CA ARG A 167 23.22 -18.42 -8.90
C ARG A 167 23.35 -19.40 -7.74
N SER A 168 22.29 -19.60 -6.95
CA SER A 168 22.32 -20.61 -5.89
C SER A 168 22.10 -22.04 -6.38
N GLU A 169 21.67 -22.20 -7.64
CA GLU A 169 21.41 -23.50 -8.27
C GLU A 169 22.57 -24.00 -9.16
N THR A 170 23.62 -23.18 -9.36
CA THR A 170 24.85 -23.50 -10.11
C THR A 170 26.03 -23.71 -9.18
#